data_AF-A0A9W6HMW0-F1
#
_entry.id   AF-A0A9W6HMW0-F1
#
_cell.length_a   1.000
_cell.length_b   1.000
_cell.length_c   1.000
_cell.angle_alpha   90.00
_cell.angle_beta   90.00
_cell.angle_gamma   90.00
#
_symmetry.space_group_name_H-M   'P 1'
#
loop_
_entity.id
_entity.type
_entity.pdbx_description
1 polymer ?
#
loop_
_entity_poly.entity_id
_entity_poly.type
_entity_poly.pdbx_seq_one_letter_code
_entity_poly.pdbx_strand_id
1 'polypeptide(L)'
;MTRIIAGAAGSLALAVPDAGTRPTSDRVRESLFGALEAGDHIDGAAVLDLYAGSGALGLEAVSRGAASADLVERAPRAASVVEKNVRAVARAVPAAHVRVHRAAVEAFLRSASTDYDLVFVDPPYDLDAAALDTTLALLAPCLRVGAVVVVERASRSGRPIVPAGLELIREKKYGDTTLWWLSPVEPVEPAED
;
A
#
# COMPACT_ATOMS: atom_id res chain seq x y z
N MET A 1 -0.75 -17.57 9.78
CA MET A 1 -1.48 -17.54 8.48
C MET A 1 -2.33 -16.29 8.45
N THR A 2 -2.33 -15.58 7.32
CA THR A 2 -3.21 -14.41 7.09
C THR A 2 -4.31 -14.78 6.09
N ARG A 3 -5.39 -14.04 6.06
CA ARG A 3 -6.51 -14.23 5.12
C ARG A 3 -7.01 -12.88 4.61
N ILE A 4 -7.70 -12.90 3.47
CA ILE A 4 -8.54 -11.77 3.05
C ILE A 4 -9.71 -11.65 4.03
N ILE A 5 -9.98 -10.44 4.49
CA ILE A 5 -10.96 -10.15 5.54
C ILE A 5 -12.36 -10.03 4.93
N ALA A 6 -12.51 -9.20 3.90
CA ALA A 6 -13.80 -8.93 3.27
C ALA A 6 -13.70 -8.79 1.74
N GLY A 7 -14.83 -8.47 1.11
CA GLY A 7 -14.95 -8.37 -0.34
C GLY A 7 -15.16 -9.73 -1.02
N ALA A 8 -15.05 -9.76 -2.34
CA ALA A 8 -15.35 -10.91 -3.18
C ALA A 8 -14.43 -12.13 -2.92
N ALA A 9 -13.20 -11.90 -2.46
CA ALA A 9 -12.26 -12.93 -2.04
C ALA A 9 -12.24 -13.14 -0.51
N GLY A 10 -13.26 -12.66 0.22
CA GLY A 10 -13.35 -12.75 1.68
C GLY A 10 -13.10 -14.16 2.23
N SER A 11 -12.42 -14.24 3.37
CA SER A 11 -11.97 -15.48 4.03
C SER A 11 -10.95 -16.34 3.27
N LEU A 12 -10.51 -15.94 2.07
CA LEU A 12 -9.46 -16.66 1.33
C LEU A 12 -8.15 -16.62 2.11
N ALA A 13 -7.60 -17.80 2.42
CA ALA A 13 -6.32 -17.92 3.09
C ALA A 13 -5.19 -17.49 2.14
N LEU A 14 -4.26 -16.69 2.66
CA LEU A 14 -3.07 -16.23 1.94
C LEU A 14 -1.83 -16.95 2.47
N ALA A 15 -0.97 -17.38 1.54
CA ALA A 15 0.37 -17.81 1.89
C ALA A 15 1.18 -16.61 2.40
N VAL A 16 2.06 -16.85 3.36
CA VAL A 16 2.93 -15.83 3.97
C VAL A 16 4.38 -16.34 3.91
N PRO A 17 5.36 -15.49 3.57
CA PRO A 17 6.76 -15.88 3.54
C PRO A 17 7.29 -16.20 4.94
N ASP A 18 8.30 -17.08 5.01
CA ASP A 18 8.94 -17.49 6.27
C ASP A 18 9.79 -16.34 6.84
N ALA A 19 9.19 -15.60 7.77
CA ALA A 19 9.78 -14.57 8.64
C ALA A 19 10.38 -13.31 7.96
N GLY A 20 10.36 -12.20 8.72
CA GLY A 20 11.01 -10.93 8.36
C GLY A 20 10.05 -9.77 8.12
N THR A 21 8.77 -10.04 7.85
CA THR A 21 7.75 -9.00 7.73
C THR A 21 6.98 -8.83 9.03
N ARG A 22 6.63 -7.60 9.36
CA ARG A 22 5.69 -7.34 10.45
C ARG A 22 4.32 -7.91 10.03
N PRO A 23 3.68 -8.74 10.85
CA PRO A 23 2.27 -9.03 10.61
C PRO A 23 1.47 -7.78 10.99
N THR A 24 0.97 -7.02 10.01
CA THR A 24 -0.16 -6.13 10.24
C THR A 24 -1.31 -7.01 10.72
N SER A 25 -1.65 -6.91 12.00
CA SER A 25 -2.68 -7.75 12.60
C SER A 25 -3.98 -7.60 11.83
N ASP A 26 -4.77 -8.67 11.75
CA ASP A 26 -6.07 -8.64 11.06
C ASP A 26 -6.95 -7.50 11.60
N ARG A 27 -6.86 -7.17 12.90
CA ARG A 27 -7.54 -6.02 13.50
C ARG A 27 -7.07 -4.66 12.95
N VAL A 28 -5.76 -4.47 12.76
CA VAL A 28 -5.21 -3.23 12.18
C VAL A 28 -5.66 -3.12 10.73
N ARG A 29 -5.58 -4.22 9.97
CA ARG A 29 -6.01 -4.26 8.57
C ARG A 29 -7.52 -4.00 8.44
N GLU A 30 -8.34 -4.65 9.24
CA GLU A 30 -9.79 -4.41 9.28
C GLU A 30 -10.11 -2.94 9.61
N SER A 31 -9.43 -2.36 10.60
CA SER A 31 -9.61 -0.95 10.96
C SER A 31 -9.11 0.02 9.87
N LEU A 32 -8.05 -0.35 9.15
CA LEU A 32 -7.52 0.41 8.02
C LEU A 32 -8.51 0.39 6.85
N PHE A 33 -8.95 -0.79 6.44
CA PHE A 33 -9.87 -0.94 5.31
C PHE A 33 -11.25 -0.35 5.60
N GLY A 34 -11.76 -0.46 6.83
CA GLY A 34 -13.00 0.24 7.21
C GLY A 34 -12.87 1.77 7.15
N ALA A 35 -11.67 2.32 7.39
CA ALA A 35 -11.42 3.75 7.21
C ALA A 35 -11.28 4.15 5.73
N LEU A 36 -10.70 3.29 4.90
CA LEU A 36 -10.57 3.52 3.46
C LEU A 36 -11.93 3.45 2.75
N GLU A 37 -12.79 2.49 3.13
CA GLU A 37 -14.15 2.36 2.61
C GLU A 37 -15.02 3.55 3.01
N ALA A 38 -14.93 4.01 4.26
CA ALA A 38 -15.68 5.18 4.71
C ALA A 38 -15.28 6.49 4.00
N GLY A 39 -14.12 6.53 3.35
CA GLY A 39 -13.64 7.65 2.56
C GLY A 39 -13.72 7.42 1.04
N ASP A 40 -14.40 6.37 0.58
CA ASP A 40 -14.55 6.01 -0.83
C ASP A 40 -13.22 5.85 -1.59
N HIS A 41 -12.16 5.39 -0.90
CA HIS A 41 -10.80 5.30 -1.48
C HIS A 41 -10.47 3.98 -2.17
N ILE A 42 -11.42 3.04 -2.27
CA ILE A 42 -11.15 1.66 -2.76
C ILE A 42 -11.83 1.36 -4.08
N ASP A 43 -13.12 1.66 -4.21
CA ASP A 43 -13.89 1.24 -5.38
C ASP A 43 -13.30 1.82 -6.66
N GLY A 44 -12.95 0.96 -7.61
CA GLY A 44 -12.31 1.37 -8.87
C GLY A 44 -10.87 1.86 -8.76
N ALA A 45 -10.25 1.88 -7.57
CA ALA A 45 -8.94 2.48 -7.36
C ALA A 45 -7.80 1.77 -8.12
N ALA A 46 -6.83 2.55 -8.60
CA ALA A 46 -5.52 2.07 -8.98
C ALA A 46 -4.60 1.99 -7.75
N VAL A 47 -4.33 0.77 -7.30
CA VAL A 47 -3.58 0.52 -6.06
C VAL A 47 -2.10 0.25 -6.34
N LEU A 48 -1.23 0.80 -5.50
CA LEU A 48 0.18 0.43 -5.42
C LEU A 48 0.50 -0.11 -4.03
N ASP A 49 1.00 -1.34 -3.94
CA ASP A 49 1.46 -1.95 -2.69
C ASP A 49 2.99 -2.06 -2.72
N LEU A 50 3.65 -1.13 -2.02
CA LEU A 50 5.11 -1.11 -1.89
C LEU A 50 5.52 -2.06 -0.75
N TYR A 51 6.56 -2.85 -1.00
CA TYR A 51 7.03 -3.88 -0.07
C TYR A 51 5.97 -4.96 0.19
N ALA A 52 5.31 -5.40 -0.89
CA ALA A 52 4.06 -6.15 -0.82
C ALA A 52 4.12 -7.43 0.04
N GLY A 53 5.27 -8.10 0.16
CA GLY A 53 5.41 -9.30 0.99
C GLY A 53 4.51 -10.43 0.51
N SER A 54 3.41 -10.68 1.24
CA SER A 54 2.36 -11.64 0.84
C SER A 54 1.30 -11.04 -0.09
N GLY A 55 1.29 -9.72 -0.28
CA GLY A 55 0.27 -8.93 -0.98
C GLY A 55 -0.98 -8.69 -0.14
N ALA A 56 -0.93 -8.85 1.18
CA ALA A 56 -2.12 -8.83 2.01
C ALA A 56 -2.90 -7.50 1.96
N LEU A 57 -2.24 -6.35 1.74
CA LEU A 57 -2.91 -5.06 1.62
C LEU A 57 -3.46 -4.86 0.21
N GLY A 58 -2.62 -4.94 -0.82
CA GLY A 58 -3.06 -4.75 -2.20
C GLY A 58 -4.15 -5.74 -2.64
N LEU A 59 -4.07 -7.01 -2.22
CA LEU A 59 -5.08 -8.01 -2.54
C LEU A 59 -6.38 -7.84 -1.75
N GLU A 60 -6.33 -7.28 -0.55
CA GLU A 60 -7.53 -6.92 0.21
C GLU A 60 -8.27 -5.76 -0.47
N ALA A 61 -7.53 -4.77 -0.99
CA ALA A 61 -8.11 -3.68 -1.77
C ALA A 61 -8.79 -4.21 -3.05
N VAL A 62 -8.14 -5.13 -3.77
CA VAL A 62 -8.74 -5.79 -4.95
C VAL A 62 -9.98 -6.59 -4.58
N SER A 63 -9.95 -7.33 -3.46
CA SER A 63 -11.12 -8.06 -2.98
C SER A 63 -12.32 -7.12 -2.74
N ARG A 64 -12.06 -5.90 -2.28
CA ARG A 64 -13.05 -4.88 -1.93
C ARG A 64 -13.46 -3.95 -3.08
N GLY A 65 -12.94 -4.14 -4.29
CA GLY A 65 -13.40 -3.42 -5.49
C GLY A 65 -12.36 -2.58 -6.21
N ALA A 66 -11.10 -2.57 -5.77
CA ALA A 66 -10.04 -1.89 -6.53
C ALA A 66 -9.91 -2.48 -7.94
N ALA A 67 -9.82 -1.60 -8.95
CA ALA A 67 -9.75 -2.01 -10.36
C ALA A 67 -8.40 -2.65 -10.71
N SER A 68 -7.33 -2.21 -10.05
CA SER A 68 -5.99 -2.73 -10.30
C SER A 68 -5.10 -2.66 -9.08
N ALA A 69 -4.07 -3.51 -9.05
CA ALA A 69 -3.02 -3.43 -8.06
C ALA A 69 -1.65 -3.77 -8.67
N ASP A 70 -0.69 -2.87 -8.51
CA ASP A 70 0.73 -3.15 -8.71
C ASP A 70 1.37 -3.51 -7.36
N LEU A 71 1.92 -4.72 -7.25
CA LEU A 71 2.50 -5.26 -6.03
C LEU A 71 4.03 -5.34 -6.20
N VAL A 72 4.78 -4.49 -5.51
CA VAL A 72 6.24 -4.39 -5.66
C VAL A 72 6.95 -5.16 -4.55
N GLU A 73 7.70 -6.19 -4.93
CA GLU A 73 8.41 -7.05 -3.98
C GLU A 73 9.80 -7.42 -4.51
N ARG A 74 10.84 -7.16 -3.71
CA ARG A 74 12.24 -7.40 -4.08
C ARG A 74 12.67 -8.85 -3.79
N ALA A 75 12.25 -9.41 -2.66
CA ALA A 75 12.71 -10.70 -2.18
C ALA A 75 12.11 -11.83 -3.03
N PRO A 76 12.91 -12.66 -3.73
CA PRO A 76 12.39 -13.66 -4.67
C PRO A 76 11.40 -14.66 -4.06
N ARG A 77 11.60 -15.01 -2.77
CA ARG A 77 10.69 -15.90 -2.03
C ARG A 77 9.35 -15.22 -1.76
N ALA A 78 9.34 -13.98 -1.28
CA ALA A 78 8.13 -13.21 -1.06
C ALA A 78 7.39 -12.94 -2.38
N ALA A 79 8.11 -12.55 -3.43
CA ALA A 79 7.55 -12.39 -4.78
C ALA A 79 6.83 -13.65 -5.27
N SER A 80 7.44 -14.83 -5.08
CA SER A 80 6.82 -16.11 -5.44
C SER A 80 5.58 -16.43 -4.58
N VAL A 81 5.52 -15.94 -3.33
CA VAL A 81 4.36 -16.07 -2.45
C VAL A 81 3.23 -15.16 -2.90
N VAL A 82 3.48 -13.87 -3.11
CA VAL A 82 2.44 -12.93 -3.58
C VAL A 82 1.89 -13.36 -4.94
N GLU A 83 2.70 -13.86 -5.86
CA GLU A 83 2.22 -14.40 -7.15
C GLU A 83 1.25 -15.58 -6.98
N LYS A 84 1.46 -16.45 -5.98
CA LYS A 84 0.51 -17.55 -5.67
C LYS A 84 -0.81 -16.98 -5.14
N ASN A 85 -0.73 -15.99 -4.26
CA ASN A 85 -1.89 -15.33 -3.68
C ASN A 85 -2.69 -14.55 -4.73
N VAL A 86 -2.03 -13.83 -5.63
CA VAL A 86 -2.64 -13.16 -6.79
C VAL A 86 -3.46 -14.14 -7.62
N ARG A 87 -2.90 -15.31 -7.95
CA ARG A 87 -3.63 -16.34 -8.71
C ARG A 87 -4.85 -16.89 -7.96
N ALA A 88 -4.81 -16.91 -6.64
CA ALA A 88 -5.96 -17.35 -5.83
C ALA A 88 -7.07 -16.29 -5.82
N VAL A 89 -6.71 -15.02 -5.61
CA VAL A 89 -7.66 -13.88 -5.58
C VAL A 89 -8.26 -13.61 -6.96
N ALA A 90 -7.49 -13.73 -8.04
CA ALA A 90 -7.97 -13.53 -9.41
C ALA A 90 -9.13 -14.47 -9.81
N ARG A 91 -9.30 -15.61 -9.13
CA ARG A 91 -10.46 -16.50 -9.34
C ARG A 91 -11.76 -15.92 -8.79
N ALA A 92 -11.67 -15.14 -7.72
CA ALA A 92 -12.80 -14.47 -7.10
C ALA A 92 -13.07 -13.10 -7.73
N VAL A 93 -12.02 -12.42 -8.23
CA VAL A 93 -12.11 -11.07 -8.81
C VAL A 93 -11.45 -11.04 -10.21
N PRO A 94 -12.04 -11.72 -11.21
CA PRO A 94 -11.40 -11.90 -12.52
C PRO A 94 -11.28 -10.62 -13.35
N ALA A 95 -12.06 -9.58 -13.03
CA ALA A 95 -12.03 -8.29 -13.71
C ALA A 95 -10.87 -7.39 -13.26
N ALA A 96 -10.28 -7.64 -12.09
CA ALA A 96 -9.21 -6.80 -11.56
C ALA A 96 -7.87 -7.10 -12.20
N HIS A 97 -7.11 -6.06 -12.51
CA HIS A 97 -5.77 -6.17 -13.09
C HIS A 97 -4.69 -6.15 -12.00
N VAL A 98 -4.11 -7.31 -11.68
CA VAL A 98 -3.08 -7.40 -10.64
C VAL A 98 -1.73 -7.81 -11.23
N ARG A 99 -0.68 -7.03 -10.97
CA ARG A 99 0.69 -7.30 -11.43
C ARG A 99 1.64 -7.37 -10.25
N VAL A 100 2.60 -8.30 -10.32
CA VAL A 100 3.70 -8.40 -9.37
C VAL A 100 4.98 -7.92 -10.04
N HIS A 101 5.65 -6.96 -9.42
CA HIS A 101 6.90 -6.39 -9.88
C HIS A 101 8.04 -6.88 -8.98
N ARG A 102 8.89 -7.73 -9.55
CA ARG A 102 10.09 -8.25 -8.86
C ARG A 102 11.23 -7.24 -8.90
N ALA A 103 11.09 -6.15 -8.16
CA ALA A 103 11.99 -5.01 -8.21
C ALA A 103 12.23 -4.40 -6.83
N ALA A 104 13.33 -3.66 -6.70
CA ALA A 104 13.47 -2.73 -5.59
C ALA A 104 12.46 -1.57 -5.77
N VAL A 105 11.86 -1.13 -4.66
CA VAL A 105 10.82 -0.07 -4.66
C VAL A 105 11.29 1.19 -5.36
N GLU A 106 12.48 1.72 -5.01
CA GLU A 106 13.01 2.92 -5.65
C GLU A 106 13.25 2.74 -7.17
N ALA A 107 13.72 1.55 -7.59
CA ALA A 107 13.96 1.27 -9.00
C ALA A 107 12.64 1.23 -9.78
N PHE A 108 11.59 0.64 -9.19
CA PHE A 108 10.25 0.66 -9.76
C PHE A 108 9.73 2.09 -9.89
N LEU A 109 9.74 2.87 -8.81
CA LEU A 109 9.21 4.23 -8.77
C LEU A 109 9.88 5.18 -9.78
N ARG A 110 11.19 5.02 -10.04
CA ARG A 110 11.90 5.84 -11.06
C ARG A 110 11.43 5.60 -12.50
N SER A 111 10.80 4.46 -12.76
CA SER A 111 10.30 4.07 -14.08
C SER A 111 8.77 4.06 -14.17
N ALA A 112 8.11 4.32 -13.04
CA ALA A 112 6.67 4.34 -12.94
C ALA A 112 6.13 5.56 -13.70
N SER A 113 5.14 5.34 -14.55
CA SER A 113 4.44 6.38 -15.32
C SER A 113 3.03 6.45 -14.75
N THR A 114 2.78 7.26 -13.72
CA THR A 114 1.78 6.86 -12.72
C THR A 114 0.81 7.91 -12.21
N ASP A 115 -0.36 7.36 -11.89
CA ASP A 115 -1.66 7.98 -11.72
C ASP A 115 -2.41 7.14 -10.63
N TYR A 116 -1.75 6.82 -9.51
CA TYR A 116 -2.29 5.94 -8.46
C TYR A 116 -3.24 6.67 -7.51
N ASP A 117 -4.29 5.98 -7.07
CA ASP A 117 -5.33 6.53 -6.17
C ASP A 117 -5.09 6.10 -4.71
N LEU A 118 -4.55 4.90 -4.49
CA LEU A 118 -4.32 4.34 -3.16
C LEU A 118 -2.96 3.63 -3.10
N VAL A 119 -2.11 4.03 -2.15
CA VAL A 119 -0.76 3.48 -2.02
C VAL A 119 -0.51 2.98 -0.60
N PHE A 120 0.02 1.78 -0.47
CA PHE A 120 0.48 1.22 0.80
C PHE A 120 2.01 1.23 0.85
N VAL A 121 2.56 1.65 1.99
CA VAL A 121 4.00 1.69 2.26
C VAL A 121 4.26 1.04 3.63
N ASP A 122 4.51 -0.26 3.63
CA ASP A 122 4.83 -1.05 4.85
C ASP A 122 6.25 -1.66 4.75
N PRO A 123 7.29 -0.83 4.94
CA PRO A 123 8.66 -1.28 4.78
C PRO A 123 9.10 -2.25 5.89
N PRO A 124 10.12 -3.08 5.64
CA PRO A 124 10.67 -3.97 6.66
C PRO A 124 11.31 -3.19 7.82
N TYR A 125 11.43 -3.84 8.99
CA TYR A 125 11.90 -3.21 10.23
C TYR A 125 13.29 -2.58 10.15
N ASP A 126 14.15 -3.11 9.30
CA ASP A 126 15.53 -2.70 9.10
C ASP A 126 15.69 -1.58 8.06
N LEU A 127 14.59 -1.13 7.43
CA LEU A 127 14.63 0.04 6.55
C LEU A 127 14.89 1.30 7.38
N ASP A 128 15.98 1.99 7.05
CA ASP A 128 16.31 3.26 7.67
C ASP A 128 15.34 4.39 7.25
N ALA A 129 15.34 5.48 8.01
CA ALA A 129 14.43 6.60 7.77
C ALA A 129 14.73 7.32 6.44
N ALA A 130 15.99 7.44 6.04
CA ALA A 130 16.38 8.15 4.83
C ALA A 130 15.92 7.42 3.55
N ALA A 131 15.91 6.09 3.57
CA ALA A 131 15.36 5.27 2.50
C ALA A 131 13.85 5.41 2.39
N LEU A 132 13.13 5.54 3.50
CA LEU A 132 11.70 5.86 3.48
C LEU A 132 11.45 7.25 2.91
N ASP A 133 12.22 8.25 3.33
CA ASP A 133 12.09 9.63 2.83
C ASP A 133 12.32 9.67 1.31
N THR A 134 13.33 8.94 0.82
CA THR A 134 13.61 8.78 -0.61
C THR A 134 12.44 8.11 -1.34
N THR A 135 11.86 7.07 -0.74
CA THR A 135 10.70 6.36 -1.29
C THR A 135 9.49 7.28 -1.42
N LEU A 136 9.17 8.06 -0.38
CA LEU A 136 8.06 9.01 -0.41
C LEU A 136 8.28 10.13 -1.43
N ALA A 137 9.51 10.62 -1.57
CA ALA A 137 9.85 11.66 -2.55
C ALA A 137 9.70 11.16 -3.99
N LEU A 138 10.10 9.91 -4.27
CA LEU A 138 9.89 9.28 -5.57
C LEU A 138 8.41 8.93 -5.82
N LEU A 139 7.65 8.65 -4.77
CA LEU A 139 6.23 8.32 -4.85
C LEU A 139 5.36 9.55 -5.16
N ALA A 140 5.65 10.71 -4.58
CA ALA A 140 4.85 11.93 -4.75
C ALA A 140 4.42 12.23 -6.20
N PRO A 141 5.31 12.20 -7.23
CA PRO A 141 4.91 12.46 -8.62
C PRO A 141 4.12 11.32 -9.28
N CYS A 142 3.91 10.18 -8.61
CA CYS A 142 3.19 9.01 -9.11
C CYS A 142 1.70 9.01 -8.74
N LEU A 143 1.24 10.01 -8.00
CA LEU A 143 -0.06 10.04 -7.34
C LEU A 143 -1.05 10.91 -8.11
N ARG A 144 -2.30 10.46 -8.20
CA ARG A 144 -3.41 11.29 -8.67
C ARG A 144 -3.81 12.34 -7.65
N VAL A 145 -4.46 13.40 -8.12
CA VAL A 145 -5.16 14.34 -7.24
C VAL A 145 -6.17 13.57 -6.40
N GLY A 146 -6.17 13.81 -5.08
CA GLY A 146 -7.03 13.10 -4.13
C GLY A 146 -6.55 11.71 -3.73
N ALA A 147 -5.38 11.27 -4.18
CA ALA A 147 -4.82 9.98 -3.79
C ALA A 147 -4.50 9.91 -2.30
N VAL A 148 -4.54 8.70 -1.74
CA VAL A 148 -4.20 8.41 -0.35
C VAL A 148 -2.99 7.49 -0.28
N VAL A 149 -2.00 7.89 0.51
CA VAL A 149 -0.84 7.07 0.85
C VAL A 149 -0.92 6.65 2.32
N VAL A 150 -0.87 5.37 2.59
CA VAL A 150 -0.85 4.81 3.95
C VAL A 150 0.54 4.26 4.25
N VAL A 151 1.23 4.92 5.17
CA VAL A 151 2.54 4.51 5.67
C VAL A 151 2.37 3.77 6.98
N GLU A 152 2.81 2.52 7.06
CA GLU A 152 2.85 1.72 8.29
C GLU A 152 4.27 1.67 8.84
N ARG A 153 4.46 1.97 10.14
CA ARG A 153 5.73 1.65 10.84
C ARG A 153 5.53 1.26 12.30
N ALA A 154 6.61 0.79 12.91
CA ALA A 154 6.69 0.68 14.36
C ALA A 154 6.63 2.07 15.00
N SER A 155 5.80 2.25 16.03
CA SER A 155 5.62 3.52 16.75
C SER A 155 6.94 4.05 17.32
N ARG A 156 7.87 3.16 17.67
CA ARG A 156 9.22 3.52 18.15
C ARG A 156 10.13 4.15 17.09
N SER A 157 9.79 4.01 15.80
CA SER A 157 10.58 4.55 14.70
C SER A 157 10.31 6.03 14.43
N GLY A 158 9.35 6.64 15.15
CA GLY A 158 8.97 8.03 14.99
C GLY A 158 8.11 8.30 13.75
N ARG A 159 7.62 9.54 13.66
CA ARG A 159 6.85 10.05 12.52
C ARG A 159 7.74 10.15 11.27
N PRO A 160 7.29 9.71 10.09
CA PRO A 160 8.03 9.89 8.85
C PRO A 160 8.18 11.38 8.49
N ILE A 161 9.29 11.73 7.84
CA ILE A 161 9.43 13.05 7.23
C ILE A 161 8.55 13.06 5.98
N VAL A 162 7.68 14.06 5.90
CA VAL A 162 6.79 14.21 4.74
C VAL A 162 7.52 15.08 3.72
N PRO A 163 7.82 14.56 2.52
CA PRO A 163 8.53 15.32 1.49
C PRO A 163 7.61 16.38 0.87
N ALA A 164 8.21 17.32 0.13
CA ALA A 164 7.45 18.28 -0.67
C ALA A 164 6.51 17.55 -1.65
N GLY A 165 5.32 18.10 -1.85
CA GLY A 165 4.28 17.49 -2.68
C GLY A 165 3.39 16.49 -1.94
N LEU A 166 3.69 16.18 -0.68
CA LEU A 166 2.80 15.41 0.20
C LEU A 166 2.47 16.21 1.47
N GLU A 167 1.34 15.90 2.09
CA GLU A 167 0.95 16.40 3.40
C GLU A 167 0.43 15.27 4.30
N LEU A 168 0.59 15.39 5.62
CA LEU A 168 0.00 14.44 6.57
C LEU A 168 -1.45 14.86 6.87
N ILE A 169 -2.39 14.01 6.49
CA ILE A 169 -3.82 14.25 6.74
C ILE A 169 -4.34 13.53 7.99
N ARG A 170 -3.72 12.40 8.37
CA ARG A 170 -4.17 11.62 9.54
C ARG A 170 -3.05 10.76 10.12
N GLU A 171 -3.03 10.64 11.43
CA GLU A 171 -2.20 9.69 12.17
C GLU A 171 -3.08 8.81 13.06
N LYS A 172 -2.80 7.50 13.11
CA LYS A 172 -3.48 6.58 14.02
C LYS A 172 -2.57 5.50 14.55
N LYS A 173 -2.47 5.42 15.88
CA LYS A 173 -1.67 4.43 16.61
C LYS A 173 -2.50 3.19 16.98
N TYR A 174 -1.90 2.03 16.80
CA TYR A 174 -2.43 0.70 17.14
C TYR A 174 -1.37 -0.10 17.90
N GLY A 175 -1.33 0.06 19.22
CA GLY A 175 -0.27 -0.54 20.05
C GLY A 175 1.12 -0.07 19.59
N ASP A 176 1.92 -1.01 19.10
CA ASP A 176 3.27 -0.75 18.61
C ASP A 176 3.29 -0.34 17.13
N THR A 177 2.16 -0.31 16.43
CA THR A 177 2.04 0.17 15.03
C THR A 177 1.53 1.60 15.01
N THR A 178 2.02 2.43 14.09
CA THR A 178 1.36 3.68 13.72
C THR A 178 1.14 3.71 12.21
N LEU A 179 -0.05 4.13 11.80
CA LEU A 179 -0.40 4.41 10.42
C LEU A 179 -0.44 5.93 10.22
N TRP A 180 0.28 6.41 9.21
CA TRP A 180 0.23 7.79 8.74
C TRP A 180 -0.41 7.83 7.36
N TRP A 181 -1.37 8.71 7.19
CA TRP A 181 -2.08 8.91 5.94
C TRP A 181 -1.60 10.20 5.33
N LEU A 182 -1.09 10.13 4.12
CA LEU A 182 -0.62 11.27 3.36
C LEU A 182 -1.52 11.47 2.14
N SER A 183 -1.62 12.70 1.66
CA SER A 183 -2.21 13.05 0.37
C SER A 183 -1.23 13.91 -0.42
N PRO A 184 -1.33 13.94 -1.76
CA PRO A 184 -0.70 14.97 -2.57
C PRO A 184 -1.16 16.35 -2.11
N VAL A 185 -0.24 17.30 -2.06
CA VAL A 185 -0.59 18.71 -1.87
C VAL A 185 -1.29 19.18 -3.15
N GLU A 186 -2.51 19.69 -3.02
CA GLU A 186 -3.21 20.29 -4.15
C GLU A 186 -2.41 21.48 -4.68
N PRO A 187 -2.19 21.60 -6.00
CA PRO A 187 -1.61 22.80 -6.57
C PRO A 187 -2.50 23.99 -6.19
N VAL A 188 -1.93 24.96 -5.48
CA VAL A 188 -2.60 26.26 -5.31
C VAL A 188 -2.65 26.88 -6.70
N GLU A 189 -3.83 26.91 -7.34
CA GLU A 189 -4.01 27.65 -8.58
C GLU A 189 -3.59 29.11 -8.30
N PRO A 190 -2.66 29.69 -9.09
CA PRO A 190 -2.38 31.10 -8.96
C PRO A 190 -3.69 31.84 -9.23
N ALA A 191 -4.12 32.67 -8.28
CA ALA A 191 -5.25 33.55 -8.47
C ALA A 191 -5.02 34.35 -9.77
N GLU A 192 -5.95 34.23 -10.70
CA GLU A 192 -5.96 35.07 -11.90
C GLU A 192 -6.19 36.52 -11.44
N ASP A 193 -5.10 37.30 -11.37
CA ASP A 193 -5.12 38.77 -11.24
C ASP A 193 -5.34 39.46 -12.59
#